data_AF-S9VUU0-F1
#
_entry.id   AF-S9VUU0-F1
#
_cell.length_a   1.000
_cell.length_b   1.000
_cell.length_c   1.000
_cell.angle_alpha   90.00
_cell.angle_beta   90.00
_cell.angle_gamma   90.00
#
_symmetry.space_group_name_H-M   'P 1'
#
loop_
_entity.id
_entity.type
_entity.pdbx_description
1 polymer ?
#
loop_
_entity_poly.entity_id
_entity_poly.type
_entity_poly.pdbx_seq_one_letter_code
_entity_poly.pdbx_strand_id
1 'polypeptide(L)'
;MLRQTRLMAAADVQAEVTLVVRVAEHALRGNVPQLQRGPQDAHEGVNWVTRDSNRLTSFSERYGAVIADLDVKRNEEELSIPLADIRWNDHRRIYWKCSFCGSSYRKNVSVRTKFHAGCNACKRRFSSEVLQGQTAVRPLAEQHPALAAKLNPENEKNPNVASLSVTSKFEAEWKCEGCGQPYRASIRSRTGEVEPGQAPVHPQAPAWSAHCPACSWRANMQPLAEKILREKRGYLGLEELPERPAEKIPRRRKLTA
;
A
#
# COMPACT_ATOMS: atom_id res chain seq x y z
N MET A 1 -24.08 -2.21 52.70
CA MET A 1 -23.25 -3.07 51.81
C MET A 1 -23.04 -2.40 50.44
N LEU A 2 -22.40 -1.23 50.36
CA LEU A 2 -22.12 -0.55 49.07
C LEU A 2 -20.79 0.19 49.16
N ARG A 3 -19.66 -0.51 49.00
CA ARG A 3 -18.33 0.12 48.89
C ARG A 3 -17.31 -0.63 48.00
N GLN A 4 -17.74 -1.47 47.05
CA GLN A 4 -16.78 -2.20 46.20
C GLN A 4 -16.87 -1.94 44.68
N THR A 5 -17.82 -1.14 44.17
CA THR A 5 -17.98 -0.96 42.72
C THR A 5 -17.24 0.23 42.10
N ARG A 6 -16.45 1.01 42.85
CA ARG A 6 -15.71 2.18 42.29
C ARG A 6 -14.20 1.99 42.11
N LEU A 7 -13.61 0.89 42.61
CA LEU A 7 -12.16 0.69 42.55
C LEU A 7 -11.67 0.03 41.24
N MET A 8 -12.53 -0.72 40.53
CA MET A 8 -12.10 -1.39 39.29
C MET A 8 -12.05 -0.45 38.06
N ALA A 9 -12.88 0.60 38.01
CA ALA A 9 -12.85 1.55 36.90
C ALA A 9 -11.59 2.46 36.88
N ALA A 10 -11.00 2.74 38.04
CA ALA A 10 -9.79 3.58 38.11
C ALA A 10 -8.51 2.83 37.71
N ALA A 11 -8.46 1.51 37.94
CA ALA A 11 -7.32 0.68 37.58
C ALA A 11 -7.24 0.45 36.06
N ASP A 12 -8.39 0.24 35.40
CA ASP A 12 -8.45 0.10 33.94
C ASP A 12 -8.10 1.42 33.22
N VAL A 13 -8.57 2.56 33.73
CA VAL A 13 -8.19 3.88 33.20
C VAL A 13 -6.71 4.18 33.43
N GLN A 14 -6.13 3.82 34.58
CA GLN A 14 -4.69 3.96 34.79
C GLN A 14 -3.88 3.04 33.87
N ALA A 15 -4.31 1.80 33.63
CA ALA A 15 -3.62 0.89 32.72
C ALA A 15 -3.64 1.39 31.26
N GLU A 16 -4.78 1.90 30.76
CA GLU A 16 -4.88 2.53 29.43
C GLU A 16 -4.02 3.81 29.33
N VAL A 17 -4.02 4.66 30.36
CA VAL A 17 -3.21 5.89 30.40
C VAL A 17 -1.70 5.60 30.52
N THR A 18 -1.31 4.49 31.14
CA THR A 18 0.12 4.11 31.28
C THR A 18 0.73 3.63 29.96
N LEU A 19 -0.06 3.01 29.09
CA LEU A 19 0.38 2.58 27.75
C LEU A 19 0.70 3.77 26.82
N VAL A 20 -0.06 4.86 26.92
CA VAL A 20 0.10 6.08 26.09
C VAL A 20 1.46 6.76 26.32
N VAL A 21 2.02 6.69 27.54
CA VAL A 21 3.24 7.41 27.91
C VAL A 21 4.52 6.57 27.72
N ARG A 22 4.41 5.23 27.77
CA ARG A 22 5.60 4.35 27.84
C ARG A 22 5.93 3.57 26.58
N VAL A 23 5.00 3.43 25.64
CA VAL A 23 5.24 2.69 24.41
C VAL A 23 5.44 3.67 23.26
N ALA A 24 6.71 3.94 22.94
CA ALA A 24 7.04 4.59 21.68
C ALA A 24 6.47 3.74 20.52
N GLU A 25 5.78 4.39 19.58
CA GLU A 25 5.28 3.72 18.38
C GLU A 25 6.42 3.00 17.65
N HIS A 26 6.14 1.83 17.11
CA HIS A 26 7.12 1.04 16.35
C HIS A 26 7.59 1.83 15.11
N ALA A 27 8.78 2.41 15.20
CA ALA A 27 9.46 2.97 14.04
C ALA A 27 9.93 1.83 13.13
N LEU A 28 9.16 1.58 12.07
CA LEU A 28 9.63 0.76 10.96
C LEU A 28 10.84 1.44 10.30
N ARG A 29 11.76 0.65 9.73
CA ARG A 29 12.98 1.14 9.08
C ARG A 29 12.66 2.31 8.15
N GLY A 30 13.18 3.50 8.42
CA GLY A 30 12.94 4.65 7.55
C GLY A 30 13.15 6.04 8.12
N ASN A 31 13.25 6.25 9.44
CA ASN A 31 13.82 7.43 10.11
C ASN A 31 13.78 7.31 11.64
N VAL A 32 14.52 8.19 12.34
CA VAL A 32 14.55 8.29 13.81
C VAL A 32 13.28 9.00 14.31
N PRO A 33 12.47 8.39 15.20
CA PRO A 33 11.31 9.04 15.78
C PRO A 33 11.71 10.11 16.80
N GLN A 34 11.13 11.31 16.70
CA GLN A 34 11.36 12.43 17.61
C GLN A 34 10.32 12.42 18.76
N LEU A 35 10.37 11.39 19.61
CA LEU A 35 9.39 11.16 20.68
C LEU A 35 9.80 11.74 22.04
N GLN A 36 11.05 12.19 22.20
CA GLN A 36 11.58 12.73 23.46
C GLN A 36 11.58 14.26 23.46
N ARG A 37 11.49 14.88 24.65
CA ARG A 37 11.45 16.36 24.82
C ARG A 37 12.69 17.07 24.27
N GLY A 38 13.89 16.58 24.60
CA GLY A 38 15.14 17.22 24.16
C GLY A 38 15.24 17.46 22.64
N PRO A 39 14.95 16.46 21.79
CA PRO A 39 14.84 16.66 20.34
C PRO A 39 13.75 17.64 19.86
N GLN A 40 12.66 17.81 20.62
CA GLN A 40 11.55 18.71 20.27
C GLN A 40 11.93 20.18 20.55
N ASP A 41 12.54 20.44 21.70
CA ASP A 41 12.90 21.79 22.16
C ASP A 41 13.85 22.52 21.18
N ALA A 42 14.76 21.79 20.53
CA ALA A 42 15.68 22.35 19.54
C ALA A 42 14.98 22.83 18.25
N HIS A 43 13.84 22.23 17.89
CA HIS A 43 13.08 22.59 16.70
C HIS A 43 11.98 23.63 16.98
N GLU A 44 11.50 23.72 18.22
CA GLU A 44 10.48 24.68 18.64
C GLU A 44 10.94 26.14 18.49
N GLY A 45 12.25 26.41 18.62
CA GLY A 45 12.81 27.74 18.42
C GLY A 45 12.86 28.26 16.97
N VAL A 46 12.45 27.46 15.97
CA VAL A 46 12.59 27.83 14.55
C VAL A 46 11.31 28.46 14.00
N ASN A 47 11.26 29.79 13.98
CA ASN A 47 10.16 30.57 13.43
C ASN A 47 10.34 30.83 11.94
N TRP A 48 9.45 30.29 11.12
CA TRP A 48 9.50 30.44 9.68
C TRP A 48 8.52 31.49 9.16
N VAL A 49 8.96 32.25 8.15
CA VAL A 49 8.13 33.22 7.42
C VAL A 49 8.20 32.93 5.93
N THR A 50 7.06 33.01 5.24
CA THR A 50 6.99 32.83 3.79
C THR A 50 7.31 34.16 3.09
N ARG A 51 8.33 34.12 2.22
CA ARG A 51 8.81 35.21 1.35
C ARG A 51 8.87 34.69 -0.08
N ASP A 52 9.01 35.59 -1.06
CA ASP A 52 9.03 35.17 -2.47
C ASP A 52 10.17 34.19 -2.79
N SER A 53 11.29 34.27 -2.06
CA SER A 53 12.45 33.36 -2.19
C SER A 53 12.22 31.95 -1.67
N ASN A 54 11.19 31.70 -0.86
CA ASN A 54 10.90 30.37 -0.32
C ASN A 54 9.48 29.87 -0.65
N ARG A 55 8.62 30.73 -1.20
CA ARG A 55 7.29 30.36 -1.69
C ARG A 55 7.39 29.27 -2.77
N LEU A 56 6.62 28.20 -2.61
CA LEU A 56 6.66 27.04 -3.50
C LEU A 56 6.26 27.40 -4.94
N THR A 57 5.27 28.27 -5.10
CA THR A 57 4.75 28.67 -6.43
C THR A 57 5.76 29.44 -7.26
N SER A 58 6.71 30.14 -6.63
CA SER A 58 7.81 30.82 -7.33
C SER A 58 8.73 29.85 -8.07
N PHE A 59 8.77 28.59 -7.66
CA PHE A 59 9.63 27.55 -8.23
C PHE A 59 8.84 26.54 -9.09
N SER A 60 7.78 27.00 -9.76
CA SER A 60 6.90 26.15 -10.57
C SER A 60 7.63 25.45 -11.72
N GLU A 61 8.67 26.07 -12.30
CA GLU A 61 9.46 25.48 -13.39
C GLU A 61 10.06 24.12 -12.99
N ARG A 62 10.53 24.01 -11.74
CA ARG A 62 11.12 22.76 -11.21
C ARG A 62 10.10 21.90 -10.49
N TYR A 63 9.22 22.51 -9.71
CA TYR A 63 8.31 21.83 -8.79
C TYR A 63 6.84 21.83 -9.26
N GLY A 64 6.58 22.06 -10.55
CA GLY A 64 5.22 22.06 -11.11
C GLY A 64 4.43 20.79 -10.79
N ALA A 65 5.07 19.62 -10.89
CA ALA A 65 4.46 18.34 -10.51
C ALA A 65 4.20 18.20 -8.99
N VAL A 66 4.97 18.90 -8.15
CA VAL A 66 4.72 18.94 -6.70
C VAL A 66 3.52 19.83 -6.40
N ILE A 67 3.43 20.99 -7.05
CA ILE A 67 2.31 21.93 -6.91
C ILE A 67 1.00 21.26 -7.37
N ALA A 68 1.01 20.51 -8.48
CA ALA A 68 -0.16 19.80 -8.99
C ALA A 68 -0.69 18.69 -8.07
N ASP A 69 0.16 18.14 -7.19
CA ASP A 69 -0.23 17.09 -6.22
C ASP A 69 -0.86 17.66 -4.93
N LEU A 70 -0.91 18.99 -4.76
CA LEU A 70 -1.46 19.63 -3.55
C LEU A 70 -2.99 19.61 -3.54
N ASP A 71 -3.56 19.26 -2.39
CA ASP A 71 -5.01 19.36 -2.16
C ASP A 71 -5.33 20.72 -1.51
N VAL A 72 -5.50 21.76 -2.33
CA VAL A 72 -5.66 23.14 -1.87
C VAL A 72 -6.90 23.30 -0.97
N LYS A 73 -8.04 22.77 -1.42
CA LYS A 73 -9.33 22.88 -0.71
C LYS A 73 -9.22 22.32 0.71
N ARG A 74 -8.73 21.08 0.80
CA ARG A 74 -8.61 20.39 2.09
C ARG A 74 -7.58 21.03 3.02
N ASN A 75 -6.50 21.58 2.47
CA ASN A 75 -5.48 22.26 3.26
C ASN A 75 -6.01 23.58 3.86
N GLU A 76 -6.80 24.34 3.10
CA GLU A 76 -7.39 25.58 3.59
C GLU A 76 -8.47 25.32 4.64
N GLU A 77 -9.31 24.29 4.43
CA GLU A 77 -10.38 23.92 5.36
C GLU A 77 -9.86 23.30 6.67
N GLU A 78 -8.98 22.29 6.60
CA GLU A 78 -8.55 21.56 7.81
C GLU A 78 -7.34 22.19 8.52
N LEU A 79 -6.44 22.82 7.78
CA LEU A 79 -5.18 23.34 8.34
C LEU A 79 -5.12 24.87 8.35
N SER A 80 -6.06 25.55 7.68
CA SER A 80 -6.05 27.01 7.52
C SER A 80 -4.72 27.52 6.92
N ILE A 81 -4.12 26.73 6.03
CA ILE A 81 -2.88 27.08 5.33
C ILE A 81 -3.21 27.41 3.87
N PRO A 82 -3.12 28.69 3.46
CA PRO A 82 -3.35 29.06 2.06
C PRO A 82 -2.18 28.61 1.17
N LEU A 83 -2.46 28.35 -0.10
CA LEU A 83 -1.44 27.93 -1.08
C LEU A 83 -0.23 28.89 -1.15
N ALA A 84 -0.47 30.20 -0.99
CA ALA A 84 0.57 31.23 -1.04
C ALA A 84 1.55 31.19 0.14
N ASP A 85 1.17 30.56 1.26
CA ASP A 85 2.00 30.41 2.46
C ASP A 85 2.80 29.09 2.47
N ILE A 86 2.65 28.25 1.43
CA ILE A 86 3.37 26.98 1.34
C ILE A 86 4.78 27.24 0.80
N ARG A 87 5.79 26.80 1.57
CA ARG A 87 7.20 26.91 1.20
C ARG A 87 7.72 25.64 0.53
N TRP A 88 8.73 25.76 -0.35
CA TRP A 88 9.34 24.60 -1.00
C TRP A 88 10.04 23.63 -0.02
N ASN A 89 10.45 24.14 1.14
CA ASN A 89 11.06 23.40 2.24
C ASN A 89 10.17 23.35 3.49
N ASP A 90 8.85 23.50 3.33
CA ASP A 90 7.94 23.51 4.46
C ASP A 90 8.00 22.20 5.26
N HIS A 91 8.03 22.33 6.58
CA HIS A 91 8.07 21.21 7.53
C HIS A 91 6.66 20.78 7.97
N ARG A 92 5.65 21.65 7.78
CA ARG A 92 4.25 21.36 8.12
C ARG A 92 3.74 20.17 7.29
N ARG A 93 2.99 19.27 7.94
CA ARG A 93 2.37 18.11 7.29
C ARG A 93 1.03 18.51 6.67
N ILE A 94 1.02 18.70 5.36
CA ILE A 94 -0.14 19.09 4.56
C ILE A 94 -0.73 17.89 3.81
N TYR A 95 -1.95 18.05 3.31
CA TYR A 95 -2.65 17.09 2.48
C TYR A 95 -2.28 17.20 1.01
N TRP A 96 -2.16 16.04 0.39
CA TRP A 96 -1.81 15.84 -1.00
C TRP A 96 -2.82 14.88 -1.63
N LYS A 97 -3.12 15.09 -2.90
CA LYS A 97 -3.86 14.16 -3.74
C LYS A 97 -2.95 13.73 -4.88
N CYS A 98 -2.59 12.45 -4.94
CA CYS A 98 -1.64 11.99 -5.94
C CYS A 98 -2.22 12.14 -7.36
N SER A 99 -1.56 12.89 -8.23
CA SER A 99 -1.95 13.01 -9.64
C SER A 99 -1.91 11.68 -10.40
N PHE A 100 -1.04 10.76 -9.98
CA PHE A 100 -0.86 9.46 -10.63
C PHE A 100 -1.94 8.45 -10.25
N CYS A 101 -2.15 8.16 -8.96
CA CYS A 101 -3.09 7.12 -8.50
C CYS A 101 -4.36 7.65 -7.81
N GLY A 102 -4.48 8.96 -7.61
CA GLY A 102 -5.66 9.58 -6.98
C GLY A 102 -5.74 9.49 -5.46
N SER A 103 -4.91 8.69 -4.79
CA SER A 103 -4.98 8.51 -3.33
C SER A 103 -4.57 9.78 -2.57
N SER A 104 -5.30 10.10 -1.50
CA SER A 104 -4.94 11.17 -0.56
C SER A 104 -3.92 10.73 0.48
N TYR A 105 -2.97 11.60 0.84
CA TYR A 105 -1.98 11.33 1.89
C TYR A 105 -1.48 12.62 2.55
N ARG A 106 -0.90 12.50 3.75
CA ARG A 106 -0.40 13.63 4.53
C ARG A 106 1.11 13.58 4.75
N LYS A 107 1.85 14.53 4.17
CA LYS A 107 3.32 14.65 4.23
C LYS A 107 3.74 16.13 4.21
N ASN A 108 5.00 16.40 4.53
CA ASN A 108 5.57 17.73 4.42
C ASN A 108 6.21 17.95 3.04
N VAL A 109 6.28 19.22 2.62
CA VAL A 109 6.82 19.60 1.31
C VAL A 109 8.32 19.31 1.25
N SER A 110 9.04 19.63 2.33
CA SER A 110 10.49 19.43 2.44
C SER A 110 10.97 18.03 2.11
N VAL A 111 10.32 16.97 2.60
CA VAL A 111 10.77 15.59 2.33
C VAL A 111 10.45 15.19 0.89
N ARG A 112 9.35 15.73 0.32
CA ARG A 112 9.02 15.51 -1.09
C ARG A 112 10.00 16.21 -2.03
N THR A 113 10.42 17.43 -1.74
CA THR A 113 11.39 18.17 -2.56
C THR A 113 12.82 17.67 -2.41
N LYS A 114 13.23 17.22 -1.21
CA LYS A 114 14.58 16.70 -0.95
C LYS A 114 14.78 15.24 -1.41
N PHE A 115 13.80 14.37 -1.18
CA PHE A 115 13.96 12.91 -1.33
C PHE A 115 12.89 12.25 -2.20
N HIS A 116 12.05 13.02 -2.88
CA HIS A 116 10.96 12.50 -3.74
C HIS A 116 9.94 11.65 -2.97
N ALA A 117 9.73 11.93 -1.68
CA ALA A 117 8.73 11.23 -0.87
C ALA A 117 7.30 11.64 -1.25
N GLY A 118 6.75 10.97 -2.25
CA GLY A 118 5.36 11.13 -2.69
C GLY A 118 4.38 10.20 -1.99
N CYS A 119 3.35 9.80 -2.74
CA CYS A 119 2.33 8.87 -2.29
C CYS A 119 2.92 7.54 -1.84
N ASN A 120 2.47 7.03 -0.69
CA ASN A 120 2.92 5.74 -0.17
C ASN A 120 2.49 4.56 -1.07
N ALA A 121 1.31 4.61 -1.72
CA ALA A 121 0.86 3.58 -2.64
C ALA A 121 1.77 3.49 -3.88
N CYS A 122 2.13 4.66 -4.44
CA CYS A 122 3.02 4.73 -5.60
C CYS A 122 4.46 4.27 -5.34
N LYS A 123 4.89 4.11 -4.07
CA LYS A 123 6.22 3.53 -3.78
C LYS A 123 6.34 2.11 -4.33
N ARG A 124 5.24 1.36 -4.36
CA ARG A 124 5.17 -0.01 -4.87
C ARG A 124 4.73 -0.08 -6.33
N ARG A 125 4.78 1.03 -7.09
CA ARG A 125 4.32 1.07 -8.49
C ARG A 125 5.17 0.24 -9.45
N PHE A 126 6.44 0.04 -9.12
CA PHE A 126 7.35 -0.75 -9.92
C PHE A 126 7.34 -2.22 -9.48
N SER A 127 7.74 -3.12 -10.39
CA SER A 127 7.85 -4.55 -10.10
C SER A 127 8.91 -4.84 -9.03
N SER A 128 9.97 -4.04 -8.98
CA SER A 128 10.99 -4.07 -7.93
C SER A 128 11.23 -2.68 -7.36
N GLU A 129 11.22 -2.55 -6.03
CA GLU A 129 11.55 -1.29 -5.34
C GLU A 129 13.04 -0.94 -5.49
N VAL A 130 13.88 -1.96 -5.73
CA VAL A 130 15.33 -1.82 -5.89
C VAL A 130 15.69 -1.37 -7.31
N LEU A 131 15.19 -2.08 -8.33
CA LEU A 131 15.53 -1.83 -9.73
C LEU A 131 14.66 -0.76 -10.38
N GLN A 132 13.48 -0.49 -9.83
CA GLN A 132 12.54 0.53 -10.28
C GLN A 132 12.29 0.48 -11.80
N GLY A 133 12.67 1.54 -12.53
CA GLY A 133 12.48 1.68 -13.97
C GLY A 133 13.38 0.81 -14.86
N GLN A 134 14.30 0.02 -14.28
CA GLN A 134 15.13 -0.90 -15.06
C GLN A 134 14.39 -2.19 -15.44
N THR A 135 13.23 -2.45 -14.84
CA THR A 135 12.40 -3.62 -15.18
C THR A 135 11.60 -3.36 -16.46
N ALA A 136 11.47 -4.39 -17.30
CA ALA A 136 10.66 -4.29 -18.51
C ALA A 136 9.20 -4.00 -18.15
N VAL A 137 8.65 -2.92 -18.71
CA VAL A 137 7.27 -2.53 -18.47
C VAL A 137 6.39 -3.28 -19.47
N ARG A 138 5.54 -4.17 -18.96
CA ARG A 138 4.50 -4.87 -19.72
C ARG A 138 3.15 -4.37 -19.25
N PRO A 139 2.53 -3.36 -19.91
CA PRO A 139 1.34 -2.68 -19.40
C PRO A 139 0.18 -3.65 -19.14
N LEU A 140 -0.52 -3.45 -18.01
CA LEU A 140 -1.69 -4.25 -17.63
C LEU A 140 -2.80 -4.18 -18.69
N ALA A 141 -3.02 -3.01 -19.28
CA ALA A 141 -4.03 -2.80 -20.32
C ALA A 141 -3.78 -3.65 -21.58
N GLU A 142 -2.52 -3.89 -21.93
CA GLU A 142 -2.15 -4.64 -23.13
C GLU A 142 -2.16 -6.15 -22.89
N GLN A 143 -1.58 -6.59 -21.76
CA GLN A 143 -1.44 -8.01 -21.46
C GLN A 143 -2.73 -8.64 -20.93
N HIS A 144 -3.47 -7.91 -20.09
CA HIS A 144 -4.69 -8.39 -19.44
C HIS A 144 -5.81 -7.33 -19.48
N PRO A 145 -6.36 -7.01 -20.68
CA PRO A 145 -7.40 -5.99 -20.82
C PRO A 145 -8.66 -6.31 -19.99
N ALA A 146 -9.01 -7.59 -19.87
CA ALA A 146 -10.14 -8.04 -19.05
C ALA A 146 -9.96 -7.77 -17.56
N LEU A 147 -8.72 -7.76 -17.04
CA LEU A 147 -8.43 -7.36 -15.66
C LEU A 147 -8.45 -5.85 -15.50
N ALA A 148 -7.92 -5.09 -16.47
CA ALA A 148 -7.96 -3.63 -16.45
C ALA A 148 -9.40 -3.08 -16.38
N ALA A 149 -10.35 -3.74 -17.05
CA ALA A 149 -11.78 -3.40 -16.98
C ALA A 149 -12.41 -3.60 -15.58
N LYS A 150 -11.79 -4.41 -14.70
CA LYS A 150 -12.26 -4.67 -13.34
C LYS A 150 -11.75 -3.67 -12.30
N LEU A 151 -10.93 -2.69 -12.71
CA LEU A 151 -10.55 -1.58 -11.84
C LEU A 151 -11.80 -0.79 -11.41
N ASN A 152 -11.78 -0.21 -10.21
CA ASN A 152 -12.93 0.51 -9.68
C ASN A 152 -13.25 1.74 -10.58
N PRO A 153 -14.40 1.81 -11.28
CA PRO A 153 -14.70 2.90 -12.21
C PRO A 153 -14.77 4.29 -11.55
N GLU A 154 -14.97 4.36 -10.23
CA GLU A 154 -14.99 5.64 -9.50
C GLU A 154 -13.60 6.32 -9.45
N ASN A 155 -12.53 5.57 -9.69
CA ASN A 155 -11.18 6.12 -9.71
C ASN A 155 -10.85 6.74 -11.08
N GLU A 156 -10.88 8.08 -11.16
CA GLU A 156 -10.52 8.87 -12.35
C GLU A 156 -9.12 8.54 -12.91
N LYS A 157 -8.21 8.06 -12.06
CA LYS A 157 -6.80 7.80 -12.42
C LYS A 157 -6.52 6.35 -12.83
N ASN A 158 -7.55 5.55 -13.09
CA ASN A 158 -7.39 4.19 -13.59
C ASN A 158 -6.54 4.04 -14.86
N PRO A 159 -6.57 4.96 -15.86
CA PRO A 159 -5.71 4.84 -17.03
C PRO A 159 -4.21 4.78 -16.67
N ASN A 160 -3.77 5.54 -15.67
CA ASN A 160 -2.39 5.53 -15.18
C ASN A 160 -2.06 4.23 -14.44
N VAL A 161 -3.03 3.66 -13.74
CA VAL A 161 -2.84 2.36 -13.05
C VAL A 161 -2.78 1.23 -14.08
N ALA A 162 -3.57 1.30 -15.14
CA ALA A 162 -3.59 0.33 -16.23
C ALA A 162 -2.31 0.37 -17.09
N SER A 163 -1.56 1.47 -17.08
CA SER A 163 -0.24 1.55 -17.72
C SER A 163 0.89 0.94 -16.87
N LEU A 164 0.62 0.51 -15.64
CA LEU A 164 1.62 -0.17 -14.80
C LEU A 164 1.91 -1.58 -15.34
N SER A 165 3.10 -2.10 -15.00
CA SER A 165 3.50 -3.45 -15.37
C SER A 165 2.60 -4.51 -14.72
N VAL A 166 2.32 -5.62 -15.41
CA VAL A 166 1.59 -6.78 -14.88
C VAL A 166 2.24 -7.41 -13.64
N THR A 167 3.55 -7.22 -13.47
CA THR A 167 4.33 -7.69 -12.31
C THR A 167 4.45 -6.63 -11.21
N SER A 168 3.76 -5.50 -11.35
CA SER A 168 3.77 -4.40 -10.39
C SER A 168 3.25 -4.84 -9.01
N LYS A 169 3.89 -4.33 -7.96
CA LYS A 169 3.49 -4.52 -6.55
C LYS A 169 2.42 -3.51 -6.10
N PHE A 170 1.91 -2.69 -7.02
CA PHE A 170 0.95 -1.65 -6.72
C PHE A 170 -0.37 -2.26 -6.22
N GLU A 171 -0.86 -1.75 -5.10
CA GLU A 171 -2.17 -2.10 -4.55
C GLU A 171 -3.24 -1.22 -5.18
N ALA A 172 -3.89 -1.75 -6.21
CA ALA A 172 -4.99 -1.08 -6.90
C ALA A 172 -6.33 -1.38 -6.20
N GLU A 173 -7.31 -0.52 -6.46
CA GLU A 173 -8.69 -0.73 -6.07
C GLU A 173 -9.48 -1.38 -7.20
N TRP A 174 -10.05 -2.53 -6.91
CA TRP A 174 -10.77 -3.39 -7.84
C TRP A 174 -12.24 -3.45 -7.46
N LYS A 175 -13.11 -3.64 -8.44
CA LYS A 175 -14.52 -3.92 -8.20
C LYS A 175 -14.72 -5.42 -8.00
N CYS A 176 -15.28 -5.83 -6.87
CA CYS A 176 -15.57 -7.23 -6.60
C CYS A 176 -16.73 -7.74 -7.48
N GLU A 177 -16.57 -8.90 -8.12
CA GLU A 177 -17.62 -9.50 -8.97
C GLU A 177 -18.84 -9.98 -8.17
N GLY A 178 -18.63 -10.51 -6.96
CA GLY A 178 -19.71 -11.06 -6.13
C GLY A 178 -20.63 -10.00 -5.51
N CYS A 179 -20.05 -8.93 -4.92
CA CYS A 179 -20.81 -7.93 -4.17
C CYS A 179 -20.76 -6.51 -4.77
N GLY A 180 -20.00 -6.29 -5.84
CA GLY A 180 -19.84 -4.98 -6.48
C GLY A 180 -19.03 -3.94 -5.68
N GLN A 181 -18.64 -4.25 -4.45
CA GLN A 181 -17.90 -3.33 -3.58
C GLN A 181 -16.43 -3.20 -3.99
N PRO A 182 -15.82 -2.01 -3.81
CA PRO A 182 -14.40 -1.82 -4.05
C PRO A 182 -13.56 -2.55 -3.00
N TYR A 183 -12.48 -3.18 -3.42
CA TYR A 183 -11.51 -3.81 -2.53
C TYR A 183 -10.08 -3.61 -3.05
N ARG A 184 -9.09 -3.68 -2.16
CA ARG A 184 -7.68 -3.49 -2.51
C ARG A 184 -6.97 -4.82 -2.70
N ALA A 185 -6.22 -4.94 -3.79
CA ALA A 185 -5.34 -6.07 -4.06
C ALA A 185 -4.17 -5.64 -4.95
N SER A 186 -3.04 -6.36 -4.87
CA SER A 186 -1.89 -6.04 -5.71
C SER A 186 -2.07 -6.49 -7.16
N ILE A 187 -1.54 -5.73 -8.13
CA ILE A 187 -1.63 -6.12 -9.55
C ILE A 187 -1.02 -7.49 -9.78
N ARG A 188 0.20 -7.73 -9.29
CA ARG A 188 0.88 -9.04 -9.40
C ARG A 188 0.13 -10.20 -8.76
N SER A 189 -0.64 -9.97 -7.68
CA SER A 189 -1.46 -11.05 -7.08
C SER A 189 -2.66 -11.41 -7.93
N ARG A 190 -3.20 -10.45 -8.69
CA ARG A 190 -4.34 -10.65 -9.59
C ARG A 190 -3.91 -11.35 -10.87
N THR A 191 -2.77 -10.97 -11.42
CA THR A 191 -2.19 -11.60 -12.62
C THR A 191 -1.57 -12.96 -12.30
N GLY A 192 -0.99 -13.12 -11.10
CA GLY A 192 -0.20 -14.30 -10.75
C GLY A 192 1.24 -14.22 -11.29
N GLU A 193 1.60 -13.14 -11.98
CA GLU A 193 2.89 -12.97 -12.62
C GLU A 193 3.90 -12.28 -11.71
N VAL A 194 5.13 -12.79 -11.72
CA VAL A 194 6.24 -12.28 -10.92
C VAL A 194 7.49 -12.24 -11.78
N GLU A 195 8.32 -11.20 -11.60
CA GLU A 195 9.62 -11.12 -12.27
C GLU A 195 10.56 -12.24 -11.80
N PRO A 196 11.38 -12.82 -12.69
CA PRO A 196 12.32 -13.87 -12.32
C PRO A 196 13.29 -13.40 -11.23
N GLY A 197 13.57 -14.28 -10.27
CA GLY A 197 14.42 -13.96 -9.12
C GLY A 197 13.69 -13.32 -7.94
N GLN A 198 12.41 -12.97 -8.06
CA GLN A 198 11.58 -12.60 -6.91
C GLN A 198 10.85 -13.81 -6.32
N ALA A 199 10.40 -13.67 -5.08
CA ALA A 199 9.59 -14.69 -4.42
C ALA A 199 8.27 -14.92 -5.19
N PRO A 200 7.92 -16.17 -5.52
CA PRO A 200 6.69 -16.48 -6.24
C PRO A 200 5.46 -16.12 -5.40
N VAL A 201 4.38 -15.77 -6.08
CA VAL A 201 3.06 -15.67 -5.44
C VAL A 201 2.45 -17.06 -5.28
N HIS A 202 1.48 -17.19 -4.37
CA HIS A 202 0.76 -18.45 -4.21
C HIS A 202 0.12 -18.87 -5.55
N PRO A 203 0.16 -20.15 -5.96
CA PRO A 203 -0.38 -20.58 -7.26
C PRO A 203 -1.85 -20.21 -7.46
N GLN A 204 -2.65 -20.27 -6.39
CA GLN A 204 -4.06 -19.89 -6.42
C GLN A 204 -4.33 -18.39 -6.15
N ALA A 205 -3.28 -17.56 -6.01
CA ALA A 205 -3.44 -16.13 -5.70
C ALA A 205 -4.40 -15.39 -6.67
N PRO A 206 -4.42 -15.66 -7.99
CA PRO A 206 -5.37 -15.03 -8.90
C PRO A 206 -6.84 -15.32 -8.55
N ALA A 207 -7.16 -16.57 -8.18
CA ALA A 207 -8.50 -16.99 -7.77
C ALA A 207 -8.91 -16.35 -6.44
N TRP A 208 -8.03 -16.40 -5.44
CA TRP A 208 -8.29 -15.81 -4.13
C TRP A 208 -8.38 -14.29 -4.12
N SER A 209 -7.66 -13.64 -5.03
CA SER A 209 -7.69 -12.18 -5.18
C SER A 209 -8.74 -11.68 -6.18
N ALA A 210 -9.52 -12.58 -6.81
CA ALA A 210 -10.62 -12.23 -7.72
C ALA A 210 -11.82 -11.57 -7.05
N HIS A 211 -11.94 -11.79 -5.75
CA HIS A 211 -13.03 -11.26 -4.96
C HIS A 211 -12.49 -10.52 -3.75
N CYS A 212 -13.36 -9.76 -3.10
CA CYS A 212 -13.02 -9.14 -1.83
C CYS A 212 -12.76 -10.21 -0.75
N PRO A 213 -12.05 -9.88 0.35
CA PRO A 213 -11.74 -10.83 1.42
C PRO A 213 -12.98 -11.52 2.02
N ALA A 214 -14.15 -10.88 1.99
CA ALA A 214 -15.39 -11.46 2.48
C ALA A 214 -16.02 -12.46 1.49
N CYS A 215 -15.87 -12.25 0.18
CA CYS A 215 -16.49 -13.10 -0.85
C CYS A 215 -15.59 -14.24 -1.34
N SER A 216 -14.27 -14.10 -1.20
CA SER A 216 -13.29 -15.05 -1.75
C SER A 216 -13.46 -16.47 -1.21
N TRP A 217 -13.79 -16.62 0.07
CA TRP A 217 -13.97 -17.93 0.70
C TRP A 217 -15.07 -18.75 0.02
N ARG A 218 -16.27 -18.18 -0.11
CA ARG A 218 -17.42 -18.87 -0.71
C ARG A 218 -17.14 -19.25 -2.16
N ALA A 219 -16.57 -18.33 -2.94
CA ALA A 219 -16.28 -18.54 -4.35
C ALA A 219 -15.30 -19.70 -4.59
N ASN A 220 -14.27 -19.83 -3.74
CA ASN A 220 -13.25 -20.87 -3.92
C ASN A 220 -13.65 -22.21 -3.29
N MET A 221 -14.40 -22.20 -2.18
CA MET A 221 -14.77 -23.42 -1.46
C MET A 221 -15.96 -24.17 -2.08
N GLN A 222 -16.88 -23.46 -2.73
CA GLN A 222 -18.04 -24.07 -3.36
C GLN A 222 -17.68 -25.13 -4.44
N PRO A 223 -16.87 -24.83 -5.47
CA PRO A 223 -16.53 -25.83 -6.50
C PRO A 223 -15.72 -27.00 -5.91
N LEU A 224 -14.91 -26.73 -4.89
CA LEU A 224 -14.19 -27.78 -4.18
C LEU A 224 -15.16 -28.73 -3.46
N ALA A 225 -16.14 -28.20 -2.73
CA ALA A 225 -17.15 -29.02 -2.05
C ALA A 225 -17.97 -29.87 -3.05
N GLU A 226 -18.37 -29.28 -4.18
CA GLU A 226 -19.10 -30.01 -5.24
C GLU A 226 -18.26 -31.15 -5.83
N LYS A 227 -16.96 -30.94 -6.03
CA LYS A 227 -16.02 -31.98 -6.49
C LYS A 227 -15.95 -33.15 -5.51
N ILE A 228 -15.81 -32.86 -4.23
CA ILE A 228 -15.75 -33.87 -3.16
C ILE A 228 -17.03 -34.69 -3.11
N LEU A 229 -18.18 -34.03 -3.16
CA LEU A 229 -19.49 -34.69 -3.15
C LEU A 229 -19.69 -35.58 -4.39
N ARG A 230 -19.20 -35.15 -5.57
CA ARG A 230 -19.28 -35.92 -6.82
C ARG A 230 -18.39 -37.16 -6.79
N GLU A 231 -17.15 -37.02 -6.36
CA GLU A 231 -16.16 -38.11 -6.38
C GLU A 231 -16.34 -39.09 -5.21
N LYS A 232 -17.05 -38.68 -4.15
CA LYS A 232 -17.25 -39.45 -2.90
C LYS A 232 -15.93 -39.96 -2.29
N ARG A 233 -14.83 -39.27 -2.56
CA ARG A 233 -13.50 -39.55 -2.01
C ARG A 233 -13.16 -38.49 -0.96
N GLY A 234 -12.33 -38.86 0.01
CA GLY A 234 -11.77 -37.87 0.93
C GLY A 234 -10.86 -36.90 0.17
N TYR A 235 -10.94 -35.61 0.48
CA TYR A 235 -10.06 -34.59 -0.07
C TYR A 235 -8.80 -34.45 0.78
N LEU A 236 -7.65 -34.59 0.16
CA LEU A 236 -6.34 -34.50 0.82
C LEU A 236 -5.50 -33.33 0.31
N GLY A 237 -5.94 -32.63 -0.75
CA GLY A 237 -5.20 -31.55 -1.40
C GLY A 237 -4.01 -32.04 -2.25
N LEU A 238 -3.72 -33.35 -2.22
CA LEU A 238 -2.70 -33.96 -3.06
C LEU A 238 -3.09 -33.94 -4.54
N GLU A 239 -4.38 -33.79 -4.85
CA GLU A 239 -4.88 -33.71 -6.22
C GLU A 239 -4.45 -32.41 -6.92
N GLU A 240 -4.02 -31.40 -6.17
CA GLU A 240 -3.59 -30.09 -6.68
C GLU A 240 -2.08 -29.99 -6.89
N LEU A 241 -1.33 -31.04 -6.52
CA LEU A 241 0.10 -31.08 -6.81
C LEU A 241 0.29 -31.16 -8.33
N PRO A 242 1.06 -30.24 -8.94
CA PRO A 242 1.29 -30.28 -10.36
C PRO A 242 1.99 -31.59 -10.72
N GLU A 243 1.45 -32.31 -11.71
CA GLU A 243 2.13 -33.45 -12.30
C GLU A 243 3.45 -32.96 -12.88
N ARG A 244 4.56 -33.37 -12.28
CA ARG A 244 5.89 -32.95 -12.73
C ARG A 244 6.31 -33.85 -13.90
N PRO A 245 6.75 -33.28 -15.03
CA PRO A 245 7.27 -34.09 -16.12
C PRO A 245 8.47 -34.92 -15.64
N ALA A 246 8.63 -36.11 -16.20
CA ALA A 246 9.71 -37.02 -15.87
C ALA A 246 11.05 -36.50 -16.42
N GLU A 247 11.64 -35.53 -15.74
CA GLU A 247 12.94 -34.97 -16.08
C GLU A 247 14.08 -35.81 -15.50
N LYS A 248 15.21 -35.87 -16.22
CA LYS A 248 16.44 -36.50 -15.72
C LYS A 248 17.03 -35.61 -14.63
N ILE A 249 16.72 -35.92 -13.37
CA ILE A 249 17.23 -35.18 -12.21
C ILE A 249 18.64 -35.72 -11.86
N PRO A 250 19.71 -34.92 -12.00
CA PRO A 250 21.04 -35.32 -11.53
C PRO A 250 21.01 -35.49 -10.00
N ARG A 251 21.40 -36.67 -9.51
CA ARG A 251 21.41 -36.98 -8.08
C ARG A 251 22.84 -37.26 -7.63
N ARG A 252 23.19 -36.78 -6.43
CA ARG A 252 24.46 -37.15 -5.79
C ARG A 252 24.52 -38.65 -5.56
N ARG A 253 25.72 -39.25 -5.67
CA ARG A 253 25.94 -40.64 -5.23
C ARG A 253 25.65 -40.75 -3.73
N LYS A 254 24.92 -41.78 -3.32
CA LYS A 254 24.69 -42.09 -1.90
C LYS A 254 25.70 -43.15 -1.48
N LEU A 255 26.40 -42.91 -0.37
CA LEU A 255 27.17 -43.96 0.31
C LEU A 255 26.17 -44.80 1.09
N THR A 256 25.67 -45.87 0.48
CA THR A 256 24.86 -46.87 1.18
C THR A 256 25.82 -47.87 1.83
N ALA A 257 25.77 -47.98 3.16
CA ALA A 257 26.48 -48.99 3.94
C ALA A 257 25.87 -50.38 3.71
#